data_AF-F8ANC1-F1
#
_entry.id   AF-F8ANC1-F1
#
_cell.length_a   1.000
_cell.length_b   1.000
_cell.length_c   1.000
_cell.angle_alpha   90.00
_cell.angle_beta   90.00
_cell.angle_gamma   90.00
#
_symmetry.space_group_name_H-M   'P 1'
#
loop_
_entity.id
_entity.type
_entity.pdbx_description
1 polymer ?
#
loop_
_entity_poly.entity_id
_entity_poly.type
_entity_poly.pdbx_seq_one_letter_code
_entity_poly.pdbx_strand_id
1 'polypeptide(L)'
;MKIVKNVVCPFCGTLCDDLEIMVEDGHIVGTKNACRIGNAKFMHFEGAVRYTEPLMRENKKDDFKKTDYETAIEETARLLVESKLPLIYGFSTTECHAQAYGMELAEKVRGIISNTAEVCHGPSVWALQDVGYPVCTLGEVKNRADVVIFWGSNPMHAHPRHMSRYSIFSRGFFRERGRHDRTMIVVDPRKTDTAKLADIHLQVEPHKDYELISAMRAVLKGFELEVDEVAGVPSETIYEAVDICKNAQFGQLFFSMGMTQSKGKHRNIDNAIELVIDLNAHTKFGLMPMRGHYNVNGFNQVCTWISGYPLCVDYTRGYPRYNPGDSSITDSLMREEGDIMLNIASDPGAHFPQKAVKHMAKIPLVCIDPHQTPTSELANIIIPPAIAGVEVDGTAYRMDGVPIELRKVIDAPEGVLPDSEILKMLMKKVDEMM
;
A
#
# COMPACT_ATOMS: atom_id res chain seq x y z
N MET A 1 -16.89 -14.95 26.50
CA MET A 1 -16.61 -14.66 25.07
C MET A 1 -17.70 -13.85 24.34
N LYS A 2 -17.36 -12.64 23.84
CA LYS A 2 -18.14 -11.75 22.95
C LYS A 2 -17.68 -11.94 21.50
N ILE A 3 -18.59 -11.86 20.52
CA ILE A 3 -18.25 -11.88 19.08
C ILE A 3 -18.55 -10.52 18.48
N VAL A 4 -17.54 -9.85 17.94
CA VAL A 4 -17.67 -8.60 17.18
C VAL A 4 -17.71 -8.94 15.69
N LYS A 5 -18.82 -8.61 15.02
CA LYS A 5 -19.06 -8.93 13.60
C LYS A 5 -18.78 -7.76 12.67
N ASN A 6 -18.64 -8.06 11.39
CA ASN A 6 -18.40 -7.10 10.30
C ASN A 6 -17.17 -6.22 10.60
N VAL A 7 -16.12 -6.85 11.13
CA VAL A 7 -14.86 -6.16 11.43
C VAL A 7 -14.06 -6.04 10.13
N VAL A 8 -13.46 -4.86 9.94
CA VAL A 8 -12.57 -4.59 8.81
C VAL A 8 -11.15 -5.03 9.16
N CYS A 9 -10.52 -5.77 8.26
CA CYS A 9 -9.16 -6.29 8.41
C CYS A 9 -8.13 -5.19 8.09
N PRO A 10 -7.31 -4.75 9.06
CA PRO A 10 -6.35 -3.66 8.86
C PRO A 10 -5.02 -4.16 8.30
N PHE A 11 -5.00 -5.09 7.33
CA PHE A 11 -3.74 -5.64 6.78
C PHE A 11 -3.43 -5.20 5.33
N CYS A 12 -4.07 -5.83 4.33
CA CYS A 12 -3.83 -5.57 2.91
C CYS A 12 -4.97 -4.78 2.27
N GLY A 13 -4.73 -4.23 1.06
CA GLY A 13 -5.67 -3.43 0.29
C GLY A 13 -6.93 -4.19 -0.19
N THR A 14 -7.07 -5.48 0.12
CA THR A 14 -8.34 -6.22 -0.05
C THR A 14 -9.40 -5.73 0.94
N LEU A 15 -8.95 -5.17 2.07
CA LEU A 15 -9.76 -4.54 3.12
C LEU A 15 -11.03 -5.36 3.44
N CYS A 16 -10.83 -6.58 3.95
CA CYS A 16 -11.97 -7.47 4.19
C CYS A 16 -12.82 -6.97 5.35
N ASP A 17 -14.13 -6.87 5.16
CA ASP A 17 -15.12 -6.24 6.04
C ASP A 17 -16.12 -7.23 6.67
N ASP A 18 -15.84 -8.53 6.53
CA ASP A 18 -16.71 -9.64 6.95
C ASP A 18 -16.07 -10.50 8.06
N LEU A 19 -15.09 -9.96 8.80
CA LEU A 19 -14.45 -10.71 9.88
C LEU A 19 -15.38 -10.77 11.10
N GLU A 20 -15.30 -11.90 11.81
CA GLU A 20 -15.82 -12.03 13.17
C GLU A 20 -14.64 -12.19 14.13
N ILE A 21 -14.56 -11.33 15.15
CA ILE A 21 -13.49 -11.36 16.15
C ILE A 21 -14.06 -11.82 17.49
N MET A 22 -13.41 -12.82 18.08
CA MET A 22 -13.78 -13.42 19.36
C MET A 22 -12.98 -12.73 20.47
N VAL A 23 -13.67 -12.15 21.45
CA VAL A 23 -13.09 -11.37 22.55
C VAL A 23 -13.48 -11.97 23.89
N GLU A 24 -12.53 -12.15 24.78
CA GLU A 24 -12.73 -12.65 26.15
C GLU A 24 -11.84 -11.85 27.11
N ASP A 25 -12.43 -11.34 28.19
CA ASP A 25 -11.72 -10.54 29.21
C ASP A 25 -10.84 -9.42 28.64
N GLY A 26 -11.34 -8.70 27.62
CA GLY A 26 -10.62 -7.62 26.95
C GLY A 26 -9.59 -8.07 25.91
N HIS A 27 -9.36 -9.37 25.72
CA HIS A 27 -8.36 -9.92 24.82
C HIS A 27 -9.00 -10.58 23.59
N ILE A 28 -8.32 -10.47 22.44
CA ILE A 28 -8.72 -11.17 21.22
C ILE A 28 -8.20 -12.61 21.28
N VAL A 29 -9.12 -13.57 21.32
CA VAL A 29 -8.82 -15.02 21.45
C VAL A 29 -8.99 -15.79 20.14
N GLY A 30 -9.51 -15.15 19.10
CA GLY A 30 -9.55 -15.76 17.77
C GLY A 30 -10.28 -14.94 16.72
N THR A 31 -10.17 -15.38 15.47
CA THR A 31 -10.82 -14.76 14.32
C THR A 31 -11.55 -15.79 13.46
N LYS A 32 -12.63 -15.37 12.80
CA LYS A 32 -13.24 -16.08 11.67
C LYS A 32 -13.17 -15.23 10.41
N ASN A 33 -13.13 -15.90 9.26
CA ASN A 33 -12.99 -15.32 7.93
C ASN A 33 -11.66 -14.58 7.67
N ALA A 34 -10.82 -14.29 8.67
CA ALA A 34 -9.48 -13.75 8.41
C ALA A 34 -8.60 -14.80 7.71
N CYS A 35 -7.75 -14.37 6.76
CA CYS A 35 -6.66 -15.23 6.28
C CYS A 35 -5.57 -15.36 7.36
N ARG A 36 -4.57 -16.23 7.14
CA ARG A 36 -3.46 -16.41 8.08
C ARG A 36 -2.80 -15.09 8.51
N ILE A 37 -2.62 -14.17 7.57
CA ILE A 37 -1.97 -12.88 7.84
C ILE A 37 -2.89 -11.93 8.61
N GLY A 38 -4.17 -11.85 8.22
CA GLY A 38 -5.16 -11.06 8.95
C GLY A 38 -5.34 -11.56 10.38
N ASN A 39 -5.40 -12.89 10.58
CA ASN A 39 -5.44 -13.50 11.91
C ASN A 39 -4.22 -13.12 12.73
N ALA A 40 -3.02 -13.23 12.14
CA ALA A 40 -1.77 -12.85 12.83
C ALA A 40 -1.74 -11.37 13.26
N LYS A 41 -2.42 -10.47 12.55
CA LYS A 41 -2.49 -9.06 12.96
C LYS A 41 -3.42 -8.82 14.16
N PHE A 42 -4.50 -9.59 14.30
CA PHE A 42 -5.42 -9.47 15.45
C PHE A 42 -4.92 -10.22 16.69
N MET A 43 -4.25 -11.35 16.50
CA MET A 43 -3.74 -12.16 17.60
C MET A 43 -2.48 -11.55 18.19
N HIS A 44 -2.41 -11.51 19.53
CA HIS A 44 -1.18 -11.17 20.24
C HIS A 44 -0.34 -12.44 20.38
N PHE A 45 0.91 -12.41 19.89
CA PHE A 45 1.83 -13.54 20.02
C PHE A 45 2.69 -13.40 21.27
N GLU A 46 2.80 -14.50 22.02
CA GLU A 46 3.69 -14.56 23.18
C GLU A 46 5.13 -14.24 22.78
N GLY A 47 5.78 -13.34 23.51
CA GLY A 47 7.14 -12.87 23.23
C GLY A 47 7.25 -11.72 22.22
N ALA A 48 6.16 -11.30 21.56
CA ALA A 48 6.16 -10.09 20.74
C ALA A 48 6.14 -8.83 21.62
N VAL A 49 7.02 -7.88 21.33
CA VAL A 49 7.09 -6.61 22.07
C VAL A 49 5.98 -5.67 21.59
N ARG A 50 5.14 -5.23 22.53
CA ARG A 50 4.21 -4.09 22.38
C ARG A 50 4.67 -2.99 23.32
N TYR A 51 5.06 -1.85 22.75
CA TYR A 51 5.35 -0.66 23.54
C TYR A 51 4.04 -0.06 24.06
N THR A 52 4.02 0.32 25.33
CA THR A 52 2.87 0.97 25.99
C THR A 52 3.22 2.35 26.56
N GLU A 53 4.50 2.71 26.54
CA GLU A 53 5.03 3.98 27.01
C GLU A 53 6.06 4.50 25.99
N PRO A 54 6.15 5.82 25.76
CA PRO A 54 7.19 6.38 24.92
C PRO A 54 8.61 6.07 25.43
N LEU A 55 9.55 5.94 24.50
CA LEU A 55 10.95 5.63 24.77
C LEU A 55 11.85 6.64 24.08
N MET A 56 12.92 7.07 24.76
CA MET A 56 13.90 8.02 24.22
C MET A 56 15.34 7.59 24.50
N ARG A 57 16.23 7.97 23.58
CA ARG A 57 17.69 7.91 23.75
C ARG A 57 18.38 9.00 22.92
N GLU A 58 19.49 9.51 23.42
CA GLU A 58 20.28 10.53 22.73
C GLU A 58 21.07 9.90 21.58
N ASN A 59 21.90 8.90 21.89
CA ASN A 59 22.66 8.17 20.87
C ASN A 59 21.99 6.84 20.54
N LYS A 60 22.02 6.44 19.27
CA LYS A 60 21.43 5.17 18.81
C LYS A 60 22.13 3.90 19.34
N LYS A 61 23.24 4.07 20.07
CA LYS A 61 23.97 3.00 20.76
C LYS A 61 23.58 2.88 22.23
N ASP A 62 22.88 3.88 22.76
CA ASP A 62 22.45 3.90 24.16
C ASP A 62 21.18 3.06 24.31
N ASP A 63 20.97 2.57 25.53
CA ASP A 63 19.72 1.94 25.92
C ASP A 63 18.58 2.97 25.96
N PHE A 64 17.38 2.53 25.56
CA PHE A 64 16.19 3.35 25.66
C PHE A 64 15.80 3.61 27.11
N LYS A 65 15.41 4.86 27.41
CA LYS A 65 14.81 5.27 28.68
C LYS A 65 13.32 5.53 28.46
N LYS A 66 12.49 5.08 29.40
CA LYS A 66 11.06 5.38 29.41
C LYS A 66 10.84 6.87 29.66
N THR A 67 9.80 7.42 29.04
CA THR A 67 9.34 8.78 29.23
C THR A 67 7.81 8.86 29.05
N ASP A 68 7.24 10.05 29.19
CA ASP A 68 5.82 10.32 28.92
C ASP A 68 5.58 10.92 27.53
N TYR A 69 4.31 10.96 27.13
CA TYR A 69 3.91 11.49 25.82
C TYR A 69 4.25 12.97 25.66
N GLU A 70 4.05 13.78 26.70
CA GLU A 70 4.30 15.22 26.63
C GLU A 70 5.77 15.49 26.30
N THR A 71 6.68 14.84 27.02
CA THR A 71 8.14 14.94 26.83
C THR A 71 8.56 14.45 25.45
N ALA A 72 8.07 13.27 25.02
CA ALA A 72 8.43 12.70 23.73
C ALA A 72 7.92 13.55 22.55
N ILE A 73 6.71 14.11 22.69
CA ILE A 73 6.09 14.97 21.68
C ILE A 73 6.79 16.35 21.65
N GLU A 74 7.11 16.93 22.80
CA GLU A 74 7.84 18.20 22.88
C GLU A 74 9.21 18.09 22.20
N GLU A 75 9.98 17.04 22.49
CA GLU A 75 11.27 16.83 21.82
C GLU A 75 11.11 16.56 20.32
N THR A 76 10.08 15.80 19.92
CA THR A 76 9.77 15.59 18.50
C THR A 76 9.45 16.91 17.80
N ALA A 77 8.64 17.78 18.41
CA ALA A 77 8.30 19.10 17.88
C ALA A 77 9.55 19.97 17.71
N ARG A 78 10.40 20.03 18.75
CA ARG A 78 11.66 20.78 18.74
C ARG A 78 12.55 20.35 17.57
N LEU A 79 12.75 19.04 17.41
CA LEU A 79 13.58 18.49 16.35
C LEU A 79 13.03 18.77 14.94
N LEU A 80 11.70 18.77 14.78
CA LEU A 80 11.07 19.10 13.50
C LEU A 80 11.14 20.61 13.17
N VAL A 81 11.00 21.48 14.17
CA VAL A 81 11.07 22.95 13.98
C VAL A 81 12.50 23.41 13.70
N GLU A 82 13.51 22.79 14.32
CA GLU A 82 14.93 23.12 14.08
C GLU A 82 15.47 22.56 12.75
N SER A 83 14.77 21.60 12.15
CA SER A 83 15.16 20.94 10.91
C SER A 83 15.07 21.87 9.70
N LYS A 84 16.01 21.70 8.76
CA LYS A 84 16.01 22.38 7.46
C LYS A 84 15.24 21.61 6.40
N LEU A 85 15.19 20.28 6.51
CA LEU A 85 14.47 19.42 5.57
C LEU A 85 13.89 18.20 6.30
N PRO A 86 12.76 18.37 7.02
CA PRO A 86 12.16 17.27 7.75
C PRO A 86 11.44 16.31 6.79
N LEU A 87 11.69 15.01 6.96
CA LEU A 87 11.10 13.94 6.17
C LEU A 87 9.99 13.24 6.96
N ILE A 88 8.76 13.25 6.46
CA ILE A 88 7.58 12.68 7.14
C ILE A 88 7.02 11.52 6.28
N TYR A 89 7.09 10.30 6.80
CA TYR A 89 6.88 9.08 5.99
C TYR A 89 6.03 8.00 6.67
N GLY A 90 5.27 7.27 5.86
CA GLY A 90 4.68 5.98 6.22
C GLY A 90 3.17 5.93 5.99
N PHE A 91 2.39 6.23 7.03
CA PHE A 91 0.93 6.47 7.06
C PHE A 91 -0.02 5.39 6.52
N SER A 92 0.52 4.37 5.85
CA SER A 92 -0.28 3.44 5.04
C SER A 92 -0.97 2.37 5.88
N THR A 93 -0.62 2.29 7.16
CA THR A 93 -1.25 1.41 8.14
C THR A 93 -1.92 2.15 9.31
N THR A 94 -2.23 3.44 9.16
CA THR A 94 -3.12 4.21 10.05
C THR A 94 -4.38 4.70 9.30
N GLU A 95 -5.27 5.39 9.99
CA GLU A 95 -6.56 5.88 9.48
C GLU A 95 -6.50 7.32 8.92
N CYS A 96 -7.55 7.73 8.18
CA CYS A 96 -7.51 8.97 7.39
C CYS A 96 -7.46 10.28 8.19
N HIS A 97 -7.91 10.35 9.45
CA HIS A 97 -7.79 11.58 10.23
C HIS A 97 -6.33 11.84 10.62
N ALA A 98 -5.61 10.81 11.07
CA ALA A 98 -4.16 10.86 11.31
C ALA A 98 -3.40 11.25 10.02
N GLN A 99 -3.81 10.71 8.86
CA GLN A 99 -3.22 11.11 7.57
C GLN A 99 -3.41 12.61 7.29
N ALA A 100 -4.60 13.16 7.58
CA ALA A 100 -4.87 14.59 7.39
C ALA A 100 -4.03 15.47 8.33
N TYR A 101 -3.91 15.10 9.60
CA TYR A 101 -3.03 15.81 10.55
C TYR A 101 -1.56 15.69 10.18
N GLY A 102 -1.13 14.58 9.60
CA GLY A 102 0.21 14.43 9.04
C GLY A 102 0.48 15.42 7.91
N MET A 103 -0.50 15.67 7.03
CA MET A 103 -0.37 16.66 5.95
C MET A 103 -0.25 18.09 6.49
N GLU A 104 -1.08 18.45 7.47
CA GLU A 104 -1.02 19.77 8.11
C GLU A 104 0.30 19.98 8.87
N LEU A 105 0.77 18.96 9.60
CA LEU A 105 2.08 18.98 10.25
C LEU A 105 3.19 19.24 9.24
N ALA A 106 3.18 18.52 8.10
CA ALA A 106 4.20 18.68 7.06
C ALA A 106 4.24 20.09 6.46
N GLU A 107 3.06 20.72 6.28
CA GLU A 107 2.98 22.11 5.83
C GLU A 107 3.58 23.07 6.86
N LYS A 108 3.21 22.93 8.15
CA LYS A 108 3.72 23.76 9.25
C LYS A 108 5.24 23.71 9.34
N VAL A 109 5.82 22.51 9.33
CA VAL A 109 7.29 22.33 9.45
C VAL A 109 8.03 22.48 8.11
N ARG A 110 7.33 22.84 7.02
CA ARG A 110 7.89 22.97 5.67
C ARG A 110 8.65 21.72 5.19
N GLY A 111 8.12 20.55 5.54
CA GLY A 111 8.73 19.25 5.27
C GLY A 111 8.34 18.63 3.94
N ILE A 112 8.93 17.48 3.67
CA ILE A 112 8.49 16.58 2.60
C ILE A 112 7.65 15.47 3.23
N ILE A 113 6.46 15.22 2.69
CA ILE A 113 5.58 14.13 3.13
C ILE A 113 5.31 13.12 2.01
N SER A 114 5.39 11.84 2.37
CA SER A 114 5.06 10.73 1.47
C SER A 114 4.58 9.50 2.23
N ASN A 115 4.06 8.52 1.50
CA ASN A 115 3.67 7.23 2.07
C ASN A 115 4.34 6.08 1.32
N THR A 116 4.04 4.86 1.75
CA THR A 116 4.59 3.63 1.16
C THR A 116 4.31 3.44 -0.34
N ALA A 117 3.42 4.26 -0.95
CA ALA A 117 3.21 4.21 -2.38
C ALA A 117 4.52 4.45 -3.15
N GLU A 118 5.43 5.33 -2.68
CA GLU A 118 6.69 5.61 -3.41
C GLU A 118 7.57 4.36 -3.62
N VAL A 119 7.51 3.39 -2.72
CA VAL A 119 8.20 2.08 -2.83
C VAL A 119 7.28 0.95 -3.29
N CYS A 120 6.04 1.26 -3.68
CA CYS A 120 5.00 0.28 -4.05
C CYS A 120 4.34 0.64 -5.39
N HIS A 121 3.21 1.34 -5.36
CA HIS A 121 2.39 1.70 -6.53
C HIS A 121 2.56 3.16 -6.99
N GLY A 122 3.57 3.87 -6.51
CA GLY A 122 3.99 5.20 -6.98
C GLY A 122 4.22 5.22 -8.49
N PRO A 123 4.93 4.23 -9.07
CA PRO A 123 5.02 4.07 -10.52
C PRO A 123 3.66 3.96 -11.23
N SER A 124 2.66 3.36 -10.59
CA SER A 124 1.29 3.30 -11.13
C SER A 124 0.59 4.66 -11.09
N VAL A 125 0.86 5.46 -10.06
CA VAL A 125 0.35 6.84 -9.93
C VAL A 125 0.93 7.73 -11.02
N TRP A 126 2.22 7.61 -11.34
CA TRP A 126 2.82 8.41 -12.42
C TRP A 126 2.30 8.00 -13.80
N ALA A 127 2.13 6.69 -14.03
CA ALA A 127 1.57 6.22 -15.29
C ALA A 127 0.13 6.69 -15.51
N LEU A 128 -0.72 6.63 -14.48
CA LEU A 128 -2.11 7.07 -14.63
C LEU A 128 -2.25 8.58 -14.80
N GLN A 129 -1.27 9.37 -14.34
CA GLN A 129 -1.20 10.81 -14.59
C GLN A 129 -0.89 11.11 -16.06
N ASP A 130 -0.06 10.27 -16.70
CA ASP A 130 0.30 10.40 -18.12
C ASP A 130 -0.83 9.94 -19.05
N VAL A 131 -1.42 8.75 -18.80
CA VAL A 131 -2.29 8.06 -19.78
C VAL A 131 -3.69 7.68 -19.29
N GLY A 132 -4.05 8.03 -18.05
CA GLY A 132 -5.39 7.83 -17.50
C GLY A 132 -5.57 6.58 -16.64
N TYR A 133 -6.80 6.33 -16.17
CA TYR A 133 -7.07 5.32 -15.13
C TYR A 133 -8.42 4.59 -15.31
N PRO A 134 -8.57 3.69 -16.31
CA PRO A 134 -9.81 2.97 -16.58
C PRO A 134 -10.05 1.83 -15.57
N VAL A 135 -10.69 2.15 -14.45
CA VAL A 135 -10.94 1.21 -13.34
C VAL A 135 -12.42 0.91 -13.12
N CYS A 136 -12.70 -0.06 -12.24
CA CYS A 136 -14.03 -0.35 -11.71
C CYS A 136 -13.93 -0.74 -10.22
N THR A 137 -15.05 -0.97 -9.54
CA THR A 137 -15.02 -1.52 -8.16
C THR A 137 -14.92 -3.04 -8.18
N LEU A 138 -14.44 -3.64 -7.09
CA LEU A 138 -14.35 -5.11 -6.93
C LEU A 138 -15.72 -5.80 -7.01
N GLY A 139 -16.81 -5.05 -6.78
CA GLY A 139 -18.17 -5.54 -7.00
C GLY A 139 -18.47 -5.80 -8.47
N GLU A 140 -17.97 -4.96 -9.38
CA GLU A 140 -18.14 -5.15 -10.82
C GLU A 140 -17.35 -6.36 -11.32
N VAL A 141 -16.12 -6.54 -10.83
CA VAL A 141 -15.31 -7.73 -11.12
C VAL A 141 -16.04 -9.00 -10.69
N LYS A 142 -16.52 -9.04 -9.44
CA LYS A 142 -17.28 -10.17 -8.91
C LYS A 142 -18.50 -10.48 -9.78
N ASN A 143 -19.26 -9.46 -10.19
CA ASN A 143 -20.53 -9.67 -10.85
C ASN A 143 -20.42 -9.92 -12.36
N ARG A 144 -19.40 -9.40 -13.03
CA ARG A 144 -19.35 -9.35 -14.51
C ARG A 144 -18.12 -10.00 -15.14
N ALA A 145 -16.97 -10.03 -14.46
CA ALA A 145 -15.72 -10.41 -15.13
C ALA A 145 -15.72 -11.88 -15.55
N ASP A 146 -15.56 -12.17 -16.84
CA ASP A 146 -15.32 -13.50 -17.41
C ASP A 146 -13.87 -13.72 -17.83
N VAL A 147 -13.07 -12.66 -17.98
CA VAL A 147 -11.61 -12.76 -18.13
C VAL A 147 -10.94 -11.99 -16.99
N VAL A 148 -10.08 -12.67 -16.23
CA VAL A 148 -9.32 -12.06 -15.13
C VAL A 148 -7.84 -12.33 -15.33
N ILE A 149 -7.06 -11.25 -15.43
CA ILE A 149 -5.61 -11.30 -15.58
C ILE A 149 -4.96 -10.89 -14.26
N PHE A 150 -4.00 -11.68 -13.78
CA PHE A 150 -3.08 -11.28 -12.71
C PHE A 150 -1.68 -11.09 -13.30
N TRP A 151 -1.25 -9.85 -13.46
CA TRP A 151 0.04 -9.49 -14.05
C TRP A 151 1.04 -9.05 -13.00
N GLY A 152 2.15 -9.76 -12.85
CA GLY A 152 3.17 -9.45 -11.87
C GLY A 152 2.63 -9.41 -10.43
N SER A 153 1.65 -10.27 -10.13
CA SER A 153 0.97 -10.31 -8.84
C SER A 153 0.72 -11.74 -8.37
N ASN A 154 0.86 -11.97 -7.06
CA ASN A 154 0.64 -13.28 -6.42
C ASN A 154 -0.36 -13.15 -5.27
N PRO A 155 -1.66 -12.93 -5.55
CA PRO A 155 -2.72 -12.76 -4.55
C PRO A 155 -2.79 -13.90 -3.52
N MET A 156 -2.45 -15.15 -3.88
CA MET A 156 -2.45 -16.26 -2.92
C MET A 156 -1.56 -16.00 -1.68
N HIS A 157 -0.48 -15.21 -1.84
CA HIS A 157 0.43 -14.85 -0.75
C HIS A 157 0.22 -13.42 -0.26
N ALA A 158 -0.02 -12.46 -1.16
CA ALA A 158 -0.07 -11.03 -0.82
C ALA A 158 -1.48 -10.52 -0.46
N HIS A 159 -2.51 -11.08 -1.08
CA HIS A 159 -3.92 -10.69 -0.90
C HIS A 159 -4.81 -11.94 -0.78
N PRO A 160 -4.65 -12.80 0.25
CA PRO A 160 -5.05 -14.20 0.18
C PRO A 160 -6.56 -14.47 -0.05
N ARG A 161 -7.42 -13.50 0.29
CA ARG A 161 -8.88 -13.59 0.09
C ARG A 161 -9.37 -12.88 -1.17
N HIS A 162 -8.49 -12.25 -1.95
CA HIS A 162 -8.89 -11.50 -3.14
C HIS A 162 -9.55 -12.41 -4.20
N MET A 163 -8.91 -13.54 -4.50
CA MET A 163 -9.43 -14.52 -5.47
C MET A 163 -10.76 -15.13 -5.02
N SER A 164 -10.94 -15.38 -3.72
CA SER A 164 -12.15 -16.01 -3.20
C SER A 164 -13.32 -15.04 -3.03
N ARG A 165 -13.07 -13.78 -2.70
CA ARG A 165 -14.13 -12.79 -2.43
C ARG A 165 -14.58 -12.01 -3.66
N TYR A 166 -13.66 -11.67 -4.57
CA TYR A 166 -13.91 -10.59 -5.53
C TYR A 166 -13.65 -10.93 -6.99
N SER A 167 -12.85 -11.95 -7.29
CA SER A 167 -12.43 -12.21 -8.67
C SER A 167 -12.76 -13.63 -9.11
N ILE A 168 -11.97 -14.62 -8.69
CA ILE A 168 -11.96 -15.94 -9.35
C ILE A 168 -13.07 -16.88 -8.88
N PHE A 169 -13.19 -17.13 -7.57
CA PHE A 169 -14.09 -18.18 -7.06
C PHE A 169 -15.47 -17.67 -6.68
N SER A 170 -15.61 -16.36 -6.45
CA SER A 170 -16.87 -15.75 -6.05
C SER A 170 -17.95 -15.92 -7.13
N ARG A 171 -19.16 -16.31 -6.72
CA ARG A 171 -20.35 -16.27 -7.58
C ARG A 171 -20.90 -14.85 -7.59
N GLY A 172 -21.17 -14.34 -8.79
CA GLY A 172 -21.69 -12.98 -9.00
C GLY A 172 -22.96 -13.00 -9.84
N PHE A 173 -23.58 -11.83 -9.99
CA PHE A 173 -24.89 -11.70 -10.65
C PHE A 173 -24.93 -12.26 -12.08
N PHE A 174 -23.89 -12.01 -12.89
CA PHE A 174 -23.78 -12.56 -14.26
C PHE A 174 -22.73 -13.70 -14.36
N ARG A 175 -22.22 -14.15 -13.22
CA ARG A 175 -21.16 -15.16 -13.09
C ARG A 175 -21.54 -16.17 -12.01
N GLU A 176 -22.72 -16.76 -12.18
CA GLU A 176 -23.38 -17.60 -11.18
C GLU A 176 -22.61 -18.90 -10.91
N ARG A 177 -21.83 -19.41 -11.87
CA ARG A 177 -21.00 -20.61 -11.72
C ARG A 177 -19.60 -20.30 -11.14
N GLY A 178 -19.32 -19.04 -10.78
CA GLY A 178 -18.07 -18.64 -10.13
C GLY A 178 -16.86 -18.93 -11.01
N ARG A 179 -15.90 -19.75 -10.54
CA ARG A 179 -14.67 -20.10 -11.28
C ARG A 179 -14.93 -20.62 -12.70
N HIS A 180 -16.01 -21.37 -12.90
CA HIS A 180 -16.32 -21.98 -14.20
C HIS A 180 -16.84 -20.98 -15.24
N ASP A 181 -17.20 -19.76 -14.84
CA ASP A 181 -17.58 -18.67 -15.76
C ASP A 181 -16.40 -17.75 -16.10
N ARG A 182 -15.18 -18.09 -15.66
CA ARG A 182 -14.04 -17.18 -15.73
C ARG A 182 -12.81 -17.87 -16.27
N THR A 183 -12.17 -17.22 -17.24
CA THR A 183 -10.82 -17.53 -17.70
C THR A 183 -9.82 -16.73 -16.87
N MET A 184 -8.87 -17.43 -16.25
CA MET A 184 -7.81 -16.85 -15.42
C MET A 184 -6.48 -16.90 -16.17
N ILE A 185 -5.92 -15.73 -16.46
CA ILE A 185 -4.58 -15.58 -17.04
C ILE A 185 -3.62 -15.07 -15.96
N VAL A 186 -2.45 -15.68 -15.85
CA VAL A 186 -1.38 -15.19 -14.96
C VAL A 186 -0.15 -14.86 -15.80
N VAL A 187 0.41 -13.67 -15.58
CA VAL A 187 1.68 -13.24 -16.18
C VAL A 187 2.68 -13.08 -15.05
N ASP A 188 3.59 -14.03 -14.91
CA ASP A 188 4.64 -14.03 -13.86
C ASP A 188 5.82 -14.90 -14.34
N PRO A 189 7.08 -14.47 -14.18
CA PRO A 189 8.24 -15.30 -14.52
C PRO A 189 8.30 -16.61 -13.74
N ARG A 190 7.62 -16.71 -12.58
CA ARG A 190 7.62 -17.88 -11.71
C ARG A 190 6.30 -18.63 -11.80
N LYS A 191 6.35 -19.94 -11.55
CA LYS A 191 5.18 -20.80 -11.32
C LYS A 191 4.66 -20.64 -9.88
N THR A 192 4.14 -19.45 -9.58
CA THR A 192 3.59 -19.11 -8.24
C THR A 192 2.36 -19.95 -7.91
N ASP A 193 1.93 -19.97 -6.63
CA ASP A 193 0.69 -20.64 -6.25
C ASP A 193 -0.56 -20.02 -6.91
N THR A 194 -0.49 -18.75 -7.32
CA THR A 194 -1.52 -18.13 -8.16
C THR A 194 -1.45 -18.69 -9.59
N ALA A 195 -0.26 -18.80 -10.19
CA ALA A 195 -0.09 -19.35 -11.54
C ALA A 195 -0.57 -20.79 -11.68
N LYS A 196 -0.40 -21.62 -10.63
CA LYS A 196 -0.90 -23.01 -10.59
C LYS A 196 -2.43 -23.14 -10.72
N LEU A 197 -3.18 -22.06 -10.49
CA LEU A 197 -4.64 -22.02 -10.58
C LEU A 197 -5.14 -21.42 -11.92
N ALA A 198 -4.22 -20.91 -12.74
CA ALA A 198 -4.53 -20.23 -13.99
C ALA A 198 -4.93 -21.23 -15.07
N ASP A 199 -5.81 -20.80 -15.97
CA ASP A 199 -6.07 -21.51 -17.23
C ASP A 199 -4.89 -21.30 -18.18
N ILE A 200 -4.31 -20.10 -18.18
CA ILE A 200 -3.16 -19.72 -19.01
C ILE A 200 -2.11 -19.06 -18.13
N HIS A 201 -0.87 -19.56 -18.21
CA HIS A 201 0.29 -18.95 -17.57
C HIS A 201 1.26 -18.44 -18.64
N LEU A 202 1.31 -17.12 -18.82
CA LEU A 202 2.33 -16.46 -19.64
C LEU A 202 3.59 -16.28 -18.78
N GLN A 203 4.53 -17.20 -18.94
CA GLN A 203 5.78 -17.19 -18.17
C GLN A 203 6.80 -16.22 -18.78
N VAL A 204 6.50 -14.92 -18.68
CA VAL A 204 7.33 -13.82 -19.20
C VAL A 204 8.75 -13.84 -18.61
N GLU A 205 9.75 -13.51 -19.41
CA GLU A 205 11.12 -13.30 -18.93
C GLU A 205 11.18 -12.14 -17.90
N PRO A 206 12.02 -12.26 -16.84
CA PRO A 206 12.22 -11.17 -15.91
C PRO A 206 12.62 -9.87 -16.61
N HIS A 207 12.00 -8.76 -16.22
CA HIS A 207 12.25 -7.41 -16.76
C HIS A 207 11.81 -7.18 -18.21
N LYS A 208 10.95 -8.05 -18.76
CA LYS A 208 10.47 -7.98 -20.15
C LYS A 208 8.95 -7.78 -20.31
N ASP A 209 8.29 -7.31 -19.23
CA ASP A 209 6.85 -7.00 -19.24
C ASP A 209 6.50 -5.96 -20.32
N TYR A 210 7.31 -4.93 -20.48
CA TYR A 210 7.08 -3.87 -21.46
C TYR A 210 7.04 -4.42 -22.90
N GLU A 211 8.01 -5.26 -23.25
CA GLU A 211 8.08 -5.88 -24.57
C GLU A 211 6.87 -6.80 -24.83
N LEU A 212 6.48 -7.61 -23.83
CA LEU A 212 5.30 -8.48 -23.96
C LEU A 212 4.01 -7.67 -24.16
N ILE A 213 3.79 -6.61 -23.38
CA ILE A 213 2.61 -5.73 -23.54
C ILE A 213 2.62 -5.07 -24.91
N SER A 214 3.79 -4.61 -25.36
CA SER A 214 3.93 -3.98 -26.68
C SER A 214 3.57 -4.94 -27.82
N ALA A 215 3.98 -6.21 -27.72
CA ALA A 215 3.60 -7.24 -28.67
C ALA A 215 2.09 -7.51 -28.65
N MET A 216 1.48 -7.62 -27.46
CA MET A 216 0.03 -7.80 -27.33
C MET A 216 -0.75 -6.63 -27.97
N ARG A 217 -0.28 -5.39 -27.79
CA ARG A 217 -0.89 -4.20 -28.40
C ARG A 217 -0.70 -4.15 -29.92
N ALA A 218 0.45 -4.56 -30.43
CA ALA A 218 0.69 -4.66 -31.86
C ALA A 218 -0.28 -5.65 -32.51
N VAL A 219 -0.41 -6.85 -31.92
CA VAL A 219 -1.38 -7.88 -32.35
C VAL A 219 -2.81 -7.36 -32.28
N LEU A 220 -3.19 -6.68 -31.19
CA LEU A 220 -4.53 -6.09 -31.03
C LEU A 220 -4.86 -5.09 -32.15
N LYS A 221 -3.86 -4.32 -32.60
CA LYS A 221 -3.97 -3.34 -33.69
C LYS A 221 -3.87 -3.96 -35.09
N GLY A 222 -3.73 -5.28 -35.20
CA GLY A 222 -3.69 -6.00 -36.47
C GLY A 222 -2.30 -6.07 -37.11
N PHE A 223 -1.23 -5.78 -36.38
CA PHE A 223 0.13 -6.03 -36.84
C PHE A 223 0.54 -7.49 -36.60
N GLU A 224 1.33 -8.04 -37.51
CA GLU A 224 1.92 -9.37 -37.36
C GLU A 224 3.25 -9.29 -36.59
N LEU A 225 3.48 -10.27 -35.72
CA LEU A 225 4.77 -10.48 -35.06
C LEU A 225 5.70 -11.27 -35.99
N GLU A 226 6.75 -10.63 -36.51
CA GLU A 226 7.77 -11.24 -37.38
C GLU A 226 8.83 -12.06 -36.59
N VAL A 227 8.49 -12.50 -35.39
CA VAL A 227 9.36 -13.24 -34.48
C VAL A 227 8.60 -14.43 -33.91
N ASP A 228 9.31 -15.50 -33.57
CA ASP A 228 8.71 -16.71 -33.01
C ASP A 228 8.33 -16.56 -31.52
N GLU A 229 8.99 -15.66 -30.80
CA GLU A 229 8.73 -15.38 -29.39
C GLU A 229 9.02 -13.91 -29.03
N VAL A 230 8.35 -13.42 -27.99
CA VAL A 230 8.64 -12.13 -27.35
C VAL A 230 8.67 -12.34 -25.84
N ALA A 231 9.76 -11.88 -25.18
CA ALA A 231 9.92 -12.00 -23.73
C ALA A 231 9.77 -13.45 -23.22
N GLY A 232 10.27 -14.43 -23.99
CA GLY A 232 10.16 -15.86 -23.70
C GLY A 232 8.75 -16.46 -23.86
N VAL A 233 7.79 -15.70 -24.41
CA VAL A 233 6.44 -16.19 -24.71
C VAL A 233 6.32 -16.42 -26.22
N PRO A 234 5.96 -17.65 -26.67
CA PRO A 234 5.75 -17.93 -28.09
C PRO A 234 4.68 -17.02 -28.70
N SER A 235 4.90 -16.56 -29.93
CA SER A 235 4.00 -15.65 -30.62
C SER A 235 2.58 -16.20 -30.74
N GLU A 236 2.40 -17.50 -31.03
CA GLU A 236 1.09 -18.17 -31.04
C GLU A 236 0.33 -18.00 -29.72
N THR A 237 1.02 -18.14 -28.58
CA THR A 237 0.44 -17.95 -27.25
C THR A 237 0.05 -16.48 -27.01
N ILE A 238 0.82 -15.53 -27.56
CA ILE A 238 0.48 -14.09 -27.51
C ILE A 238 -0.81 -13.83 -28.31
N TYR A 239 -0.94 -14.39 -29.52
CA TYR A 239 -2.15 -14.29 -30.32
C TYR A 239 -3.36 -14.88 -29.58
N GLU A 240 -3.22 -16.07 -29.00
CA GLU A 240 -4.28 -16.72 -28.21
C GLU A 240 -4.71 -15.85 -27.02
N ALA A 241 -3.76 -15.32 -26.25
CA ALA A 241 -4.06 -14.46 -25.12
C ALA A 241 -4.79 -13.17 -25.54
N VAL A 242 -4.38 -12.54 -26.64
CA VAL A 242 -5.05 -11.35 -27.17
C VAL A 242 -6.45 -11.68 -27.68
N ASP A 243 -6.64 -12.80 -28.36
CA ASP A 243 -7.97 -13.23 -28.84
C ASP A 243 -8.94 -13.49 -27.68
N ILE A 244 -8.48 -14.17 -26.62
CA ILE A 244 -9.25 -14.35 -25.39
C ILE A 244 -9.64 -13.00 -24.78
N CYS A 245 -8.71 -12.06 -24.72
CA CYS A 245 -9.00 -10.73 -24.20
C CYS A 245 -10.02 -9.98 -25.05
N LYS A 246 -9.92 -10.04 -26.39
CA LYS A 246 -10.87 -9.39 -27.31
C LYS A 246 -12.28 -9.97 -27.23
N ASN A 247 -12.39 -11.27 -26.97
CA ASN A 247 -13.66 -11.99 -26.92
C ASN A 247 -14.30 -12.04 -25.52
N ALA A 248 -13.72 -11.37 -24.51
CA ALA A 248 -14.31 -11.23 -23.20
C ALA A 248 -15.66 -10.48 -23.26
N GLN A 249 -16.56 -10.70 -22.31
CA GLN A 249 -17.72 -9.82 -22.06
C GLN A 249 -17.34 -8.67 -21.11
N PHE A 250 -16.52 -8.97 -20.12
CA PHE A 250 -15.93 -8.02 -19.18
C PHE A 250 -14.56 -8.55 -18.73
N GLY A 251 -13.49 -7.91 -19.18
CA GLY A 251 -12.14 -8.22 -18.76
C GLY A 251 -11.66 -7.35 -17.60
N GLN A 252 -10.89 -7.95 -16.70
CA GLN A 252 -10.24 -7.24 -15.59
C GLN A 252 -8.76 -7.62 -15.49
N LEU A 253 -7.88 -6.63 -15.58
CA LEU A 253 -6.45 -6.76 -15.33
C LEU A 253 -6.11 -6.29 -13.91
N PHE A 254 -5.60 -7.19 -13.07
CA PHE A 254 -4.98 -6.87 -11.78
C PHE A 254 -3.47 -6.89 -11.92
N PHE A 255 -2.78 -5.88 -11.38
CA PHE A 255 -1.33 -5.83 -11.45
C PHE A 255 -0.65 -5.38 -10.15
N SER A 256 0.62 -5.73 -9.96
CA SER A 256 1.36 -5.43 -8.73
C SER A 256 2.87 -5.26 -8.96
N MET A 257 3.67 -5.58 -7.94
CA MET A 257 5.09 -5.24 -7.83
C MET A 257 5.97 -5.86 -8.91
N GLY A 258 5.53 -6.96 -9.53
CA GLY A 258 6.24 -7.55 -10.67
C GLY A 258 6.38 -6.58 -11.85
N MET A 259 5.50 -5.57 -11.94
CA MET A 259 5.57 -4.53 -12.96
C MET A 259 6.11 -3.19 -12.42
N THR A 260 5.76 -2.81 -11.19
CA THR A 260 6.14 -1.50 -10.64
C THR A 260 7.59 -1.43 -10.16
N GLN A 261 8.16 -2.56 -9.75
CA GLN A 261 9.53 -2.65 -9.21
C GLN A 261 10.51 -3.31 -10.18
N SER A 262 10.05 -3.80 -11.34
CA SER A 262 10.91 -4.30 -12.41
C SER A 262 11.42 -3.17 -13.31
N LYS A 263 12.23 -3.52 -14.32
CA LYS A 263 12.81 -2.54 -15.25
C LYS A 263 11.67 -1.85 -16.00
N GLY A 264 11.74 -0.54 -16.16
CA GLY A 264 10.67 0.27 -16.78
C GLY A 264 9.75 0.94 -15.77
N LYS A 265 9.48 0.31 -14.61
CA LYS A 265 8.65 0.86 -13.52
C LYS A 265 7.30 1.43 -14.03
N HIS A 266 7.17 2.76 -14.10
CA HIS A 266 5.93 3.43 -14.51
C HIS A 266 5.61 3.19 -15.98
N ARG A 267 6.61 3.03 -16.86
CA ARG A 267 6.38 2.77 -18.29
C ARG A 267 5.79 1.38 -18.56
N ASN A 268 6.01 0.41 -17.68
CA ASN A 268 5.30 -0.88 -17.75
C ASN A 268 3.80 -0.68 -17.51
N ILE A 269 3.45 0.19 -16.57
CA ILE A 269 2.07 0.45 -16.18
C ILE A 269 1.37 1.32 -17.23
N ASP A 270 2.05 2.33 -17.76
CA ASP A 270 1.61 3.17 -18.88
C ASP A 270 1.16 2.27 -20.05
N ASN A 271 2.07 1.40 -20.51
CA ASN A 271 1.79 0.49 -21.61
C ASN A 271 0.62 -0.47 -21.31
N ALA A 272 0.48 -0.93 -20.06
CA ALA A 272 -0.65 -1.77 -19.63
C ALA A 272 -1.98 -1.01 -19.59
N ILE A 273 -1.97 0.26 -19.18
CA ILE A 273 -3.13 1.15 -19.25
C ILE A 273 -3.55 1.33 -20.70
N GLU A 274 -2.60 1.62 -21.59
CA GLU A 274 -2.89 1.78 -23.01
C GLU A 274 -3.40 0.47 -23.65
N LEU A 275 -2.88 -0.69 -23.26
CA LEU A 275 -3.45 -1.99 -23.68
C LEU A 275 -4.92 -2.12 -23.27
N VAL A 276 -5.26 -1.75 -22.04
CA VAL A 276 -6.65 -1.80 -21.57
C VAL A 276 -7.53 -0.78 -22.29
N ILE A 277 -7.02 0.42 -22.60
CA ILE A 277 -7.74 1.42 -23.42
C ILE A 277 -7.95 0.87 -24.84
N ASP A 278 -6.93 0.32 -25.48
CA ASP A 278 -7.00 -0.27 -26.81
C ASP A 278 -8.02 -1.44 -26.84
N LEU A 279 -8.05 -2.28 -25.79
CA LEU A 279 -9.04 -3.37 -25.64
C LEU A 279 -10.48 -2.86 -25.56
N ASN A 280 -10.71 -1.66 -25.01
CA ASN A 280 -12.05 -1.06 -24.94
C ASN A 280 -12.63 -0.68 -26.31
N ALA A 281 -11.83 -0.68 -27.38
CA ALA A 281 -12.34 -0.59 -28.76
C ALA A 281 -13.05 -1.87 -29.23
N HIS A 282 -12.83 -3.00 -28.54
CA HIS A 282 -13.37 -4.32 -28.90
C HIS A 282 -14.31 -4.90 -27.84
N THR A 283 -14.01 -4.72 -26.55
CA THR A 283 -14.78 -5.27 -25.44
C THR A 283 -14.64 -4.43 -24.17
N LYS A 284 -15.52 -4.60 -23.18
CA LYS A 284 -15.35 -3.91 -21.90
C LYS A 284 -14.14 -4.46 -21.16
N PHE A 285 -13.17 -3.60 -20.87
CA PHE A 285 -11.98 -3.96 -20.08
C PHE A 285 -11.66 -2.90 -19.02
N GLY A 286 -11.13 -3.33 -17.87
CA GLY A 286 -10.64 -2.44 -16.81
C GLY A 286 -9.32 -2.93 -16.22
N LEU A 287 -8.61 -2.04 -15.53
CA LEU A 287 -7.43 -2.40 -14.73
C LEU A 287 -7.59 -2.01 -13.27
N MET A 288 -6.80 -2.63 -12.40
CA MET A 288 -6.77 -2.29 -10.99
C MET A 288 -5.39 -2.62 -10.39
N PRO A 289 -4.71 -1.64 -9.78
CA PRO A 289 -3.52 -1.91 -8.99
C PRO A 289 -3.90 -2.67 -7.72
N MET A 290 -3.21 -3.78 -7.45
CA MET A 290 -3.36 -4.58 -6.22
C MET A 290 -2.66 -3.88 -5.05
N ARG A 291 -3.24 -2.75 -4.60
CA ARG A 291 -2.66 -1.87 -3.58
C ARG A 291 -2.28 -2.66 -2.32
N GLY A 292 -1.09 -2.38 -1.79
CA GLY A 292 -0.42 -3.14 -0.73
C GLY A 292 -1.13 -3.05 0.62
N HIS A 293 -0.77 -2.07 1.45
CA HIS A 293 -1.35 -1.90 2.78
C HIS A 293 -2.83 -1.49 2.74
N TYR A 294 -3.56 -1.82 3.81
CA TYR A 294 -5.00 -1.63 3.90
C TYR A 294 -5.47 -0.18 3.70
N ASN A 295 -4.62 0.82 3.97
CA ASN A 295 -4.96 2.22 3.80
C ASN A 295 -3.92 3.05 3.03
N VAL A 296 -3.06 2.42 2.24
CA VAL A 296 -2.15 3.15 1.33
C VAL A 296 -2.94 4.04 0.36
N ASN A 297 -4.13 3.58 -0.06
CA ASN A 297 -5.00 4.35 -0.94
C ASN A 297 -5.62 5.55 -0.21
N GLY A 298 -5.96 5.41 1.08
CA GLY A 298 -6.54 6.51 1.86
C GLY A 298 -5.58 7.67 1.99
N PHE A 299 -4.30 7.41 2.28
CA PHE A 299 -3.31 8.50 2.30
C PHE A 299 -3.25 9.23 0.96
N ASN A 300 -3.22 8.50 -0.17
CA ASN A 300 -3.13 9.17 -1.46
C ASN A 300 -4.39 9.98 -1.80
N GLN A 301 -5.57 9.52 -1.38
CA GLN A 301 -6.81 10.31 -1.48
C GLN A 301 -6.71 11.58 -0.62
N VAL A 302 -6.37 11.42 0.66
CA VAL A 302 -6.22 12.52 1.63
C VAL A 302 -5.23 13.57 1.13
N CYS A 303 -4.04 13.12 0.76
CA CYS A 303 -2.97 13.95 0.23
C CYS A 303 -3.43 14.72 -1.02
N THR A 304 -4.15 14.06 -1.93
CA THR A 304 -4.63 14.68 -3.18
C THR A 304 -5.67 15.76 -2.93
N TRP A 305 -6.67 15.51 -2.08
CA TRP A 305 -7.72 16.53 -1.86
C TRP A 305 -7.24 17.72 -1.02
N ILE A 306 -6.18 17.55 -0.20
CA ILE A 306 -5.58 18.64 0.58
C ILE A 306 -4.61 19.46 -0.28
N SER A 307 -3.68 18.78 -0.96
CA SER A 307 -2.51 19.42 -1.58
C SER A 307 -2.58 19.53 -3.11
N GLY A 308 -3.51 18.81 -3.74
CA GLY A 308 -3.55 18.60 -5.19
C GLY A 308 -2.66 17.45 -5.69
N TYR A 309 -1.85 16.84 -4.83
CA TYR A 309 -0.88 15.79 -5.20
C TYR A 309 -1.00 14.53 -4.30
N PRO A 310 -0.74 13.33 -4.83
CA PRO A 310 -1.04 12.09 -4.10
C PRO A 310 0.04 11.59 -3.13
N LEU A 311 1.31 11.96 -3.30
CA LEU A 311 2.48 11.51 -2.53
C LEU A 311 3.68 12.41 -2.85
N CYS A 312 4.83 12.22 -2.19
CA CYS A 312 6.07 12.96 -2.48
C CYS A 312 5.85 14.50 -2.52
N VAL A 313 5.07 15.04 -1.58
CA VAL A 313 4.71 16.46 -1.55
C VAL A 313 5.75 17.23 -0.76
N ASP A 314 6.36 18.23 -1.42
CA ASP A 314 7.38 19.12 -0.87
C ASP A 314 6.75 20.47 -0.49
N TYR A 315 6.77 20.81 0.80
CA TYR A 315 6.29 22.09 1.33
C TYR A 315 7.42 23.10 1.65
N THR A 316 8.68 22.83 1.28
CA THR A 316 9.84 23.66 1.64
C THR A 316 9.72 25.13 1.19
N ARG A 317 8.92 25.40 0.16
CA ARG A 317 8.64 26.75 -0.37
C ARG A 317 7.41 27.43 0.22
N GLY A 318 6.73 26.79 1.19
CA GLY A 318 5.48 27.28 1.79
C GLY A 318 4.23 27.03 0.95
N TYR A 319 4.33 26.23 -0.11
CA TYR A 319 3.21 25.75 -0.93
C TYR A 319 3.57 24.38 -1.51
N PRO A 320 2.59 23.51 -1.82
CA PRO A 320 2.87 22.15 -2.25
C PRO A 320 3.55 22.10 -3.61
N ARG A 321 4.62 21.31 -3.70
CA ARG A 321 5.32 20.94 -4.94
C ARG A 321 5.40 19.42 -5.06
N TYR A 322 5.42 18.92 -6.29
CA TYR A 322 5.37 17.49 -6.56
C TYR A 322 6.37 17.12 -7.65
N ASN A 323 7.47 16.46 -7.26
CA ASN A 323 8.51 16.00 -8.18
C ASN A 323 9.04 14.63 -7.73
N PRO A 324 8.28 13.55 -7.89
CA PRO A 324 8.75 12.20 -7.56
C PRO A 324 10.08 11.86 -8.25
N GLY A 325 11.03 11.30 -7.51
CA GLY A 325 12.44 11.17 -7.90
C GLY A 325 13.33 12.25 -7.28
N ASP A 326 12.78 13.44 -7.07
CA ASP A 326 13.40 14.53 -6.30
C ASP A 326 12.81 14.55 -4.88
N SER A 327 11.50 14.77 -4.75
CA SER A 327 10.78 14.89 -3.48
C SER A 327 10.29 13.55 -2.89
N SER A 328 10.78 12.40 -3.37
CA SER A 328 10.53 11.13 -2.67
C SER A 328 11.41 11.03 -1.43
N ILE A 329 10.87 10.47 -0.36
CA ILE A 329 11.61 10.31 0.91
C ILE A 329 12.81 9.38 0.70
N THR A 330 12.59 8.26 0.01
CA THR A 330 13.66 7.30 -0.32
C THR A 330 14.79 7.96 -1.13
N ASP A 331 14.46 8.81 -2.09
CA ASP A 331 15.44 9.50 -2.93
C ASP A 331 16.23 10.55 -2.14
N SER A 332 15.55 11.36 -1.32
CA SER A 332 16.17 12.34 -0.41
C SER A 332 17.13 11.67 0.58
N LEU A 333 16.72 10.55 1.20
CA LEU A 333 17.58 9.76 2.09
C LEU A 333 18.80 9.18 1.35
N MET A 334 18.63 8.70 0.12
CA MET A 334 19.74 8.19 -0.69
C MET A 334 20.72 9.28 -1.14
N ARG A 335 20.30 10.55 -1.16
CA ARG A 335 21.17 11.72 -1.42
C ARG A 335 21.70 12.37 -0.14
N GLU A 336 21.34 11.83 1.04
CA GLU A 336 21.74 12.35 2.36
C GLU A 336 21.26 13.80 2.61
N GLU A 337 20.09 14.18 2.08
CA GLU A 337 19.56 15.56 2.14
C GLU A 337 18.73 15.82 3.39
N GLY A 338 17.80 14.92 3.74
CA GLY A 338 16.95 15.08 4.91
C GLY A 338 17.74 14.99 6.21
N ASP A 339 17.51 15.90 7.14
CA ASP A 339 18.23 16.02 8.41
C ASP A 339 17.48 15.47 9.62
N ILE A 340 16.20 15.12 9.47
CA ILE A 340 15.39 14.32 10.41
C ILE A 340 14.36 13.49 9.66
N MET A 341 13.99 12.34 10.24
CA MET A 341 12.85 11.53 9.78
C MET A 341 11.82 11.32 10.88
N LEU A 342 10.57 11.70 10.62
CA LEU A 342 9.39 11.23 11.35
C LEU A 342 8.77 10.07 10.56
N ASN A 343 8.89 8.87 11.08
CA ASN A 343 8.22 7.67 10.58
C ASN A 343 6.95 7.39 11.38
N ILE A 344 5.85 7.11 10.69
CA ILE A 344 4.57 6.75 11.30
C ILE A 344 3.94 5.57 10.57
N ALA A 345 3.50 4.56 11.31
CA ALA A 345 2.72 3.44 10.77
C ALA A 345 3.38 2.80 9.52
N SER A 346 4.68 2.54 9.61
CA SER A 346 5.50 1.95 8.55
C SER A 346 6.86 1.48 9.11
N ASP A 347 7.55 0.62 8.38
CA ASP A 347 8.86 0.08 8.79
C ASP A 347 9.93 0.25 7.68
N PRO A 348 10.37 1.48 7.38
CA PRO A 348 11.41 1.74 6.39
C PRO A 348 12.75 1.06 6.71
N GLY A 349 13.09 0.84 7.98
CA GLY A 349 14.30 0.12 8.38
C GLY A 349 14.38 -1.29 7.79
N ALA A 350 13.24 -1.99 7.66
CA ALA A 350 13.16 -3.30 7.02
C ALA A 350 12.99 -3.24 5.50
N HIS A 351 12.33 -2.19 4.99
CA HIS A 351 11.79 -2.18 3.63
C HIS A 351 12.43 -1.17 2.67
N PHE A 352 13.29 -0.27 3.15
CA PHE A 352 14.03 0.65 2.29
C PHE A 352 15.35 0.06 1.78
N PRO A 353 15.86 0.56 0.63
CA PRO A 353 17.18 0.22 0.15
C PRO A 353 18.25 0.55 1.20
N GLN A 354 19.29 -0.27 1.28
CA GLN A 354 20.36 -0.13 2.27
C GLN A 354 20.99 1.28 2.29
N LYS A 355 21.09 1.94 1.13
CA LYS A 355 21.64 3.31 1.04
C LYS A 355 20.80 4.33 1.83
N ALA A 356 19.46 4.24 1.75
CA ALA A 356 18.58 5.09 2.53
C ALA A 356 18.66 4.77 4.03
N VAL A 357 18.67 3.47 4.38
CA VAL A 357 18.78 3.01 5.78
C VAL A 357 20.09 3.47 6.44
N LYS A 358 21.20 3.50 5.69
CA LYS A 358 22.49 4.05 6.17
C LYS A 358 22.39 5.52 6.56
N HIS A 359 21.62 6.32 5.83
CA HIS A 359 21.40 7.72 6.18
C HIS A 359 20.46 7.86 7.37
N MET A 360 19.37 7.07 7.40
CA MET A 360 18.48 6.99 8.58
C MET A 360 19.24 6.69 9.87
N ALA A 361 20.30 5.88 9.83
CA ALA A 361 21.13 5.60 11.00
C ALA A 361 21.98 6.80 11.49
N LYS A 362 22.18 7.84 10.67
CA LYS A 362 22.99 9.02 11.00
C LYS A 362 22.16 10.22 11.49
N ILE A 363 20.89 10.30 11.12
CA ILE A 363 20.01 11.43 11.45
C ILE A 363 19.07 11.10 12.61
N PRO A 364 18.56 12.10 13.37
CA PRO A 364 17.45 11.91 14.28
C PRO A 364 16.28 11.18 13.59
N LEU A 365 15.73 10.18 14.28
CA LEU A 365 14.59 9.41 13.79
C LEU A 365 13.54 9.27 14.89
N VAL A 366 12.32 9.70 14.60
CA VAL A 366 11.15 9.48 15.46
C VAL A 366 10.29 8.40 14.83
N CYS A 367 9.88 7.40 15.62
CA CYS A 367 9.10 6.26 15.18
C CYS A 367 7.79 6.18 15.95
N ILE A 368 6.68 6.52 15.29
CA ILE A 368 5.32 6.29 15.79
C ILE A 368 4.91 4.89 15.34
N ASP A 369 5.16 3.89 16.19
CA ASP A 369 4.86 2.48 15.92
C ASP A 369 4.61 1.71 17.23
N PRO A 370 3.62 0.79 17.27
CA PRO A 370 3.30 0.06 18.49
C PRO A 370 4.32 -1.05 18.81
N HIS A 371 5.09 -1.53 17.83
CA HIS A 371 5.90 -2.74 17.98
C HIS A 371 7.41 -2.49 17.78
N GLN A 372 8.21 -3.40 18.31
CA GLN A 372 9.64 -3.44 18.00
C GLN A 372 9.84 -3.85 16.53
N THR A 373 10.54 -3.00 15.78
CA THR A 373 10.82 -3.17 14.35
C THR A 373 12.25 -2.75 14.03
N PRO A 374 12.81 -3.15 12.88
CA PRO A 374 14.07 -2.59 12.39
C PRO A 374 14.09 -1.05 12.35
N THR A 375 12.94 -0.38 12.15
CA THR A 375 12.86 1.09 12.26
C THR A 375 12.96 1.58 13.71
N SER A 376 12.28 0.93 14.66
CA SER A 376 12.35 1.32 16.07
C SER A 376 13.77 1.17 16.63
N GLU A 377 14.51 0.17 16.16
CA GLU A 377 15.94 -0.01 16.49
C GLU A 377 16.85 1.10 15.96
N LEU A 378 16.40 1.85 14.95
CA LEU A 378 17.09 3.03 14.42
C LEU A 378 16.57 4.34 15.02
N ALA A 379 15.53 4.30 15.85
CA ALA A 379 14.89 5.49 16.38
C ALA A 379 15.67 6.11 17.54
N ASN A 380 15.57 7.43 17.69
CA ASN A 380 15.91 8.18 18.88
C ASN A 380 14.70 8.29 19.82
N ILE A 381 13.49 8.38 19.25
CA ILE A 381 12.23 8.49 19.97
C ILE A 381 11.25 7.46 19.42
N ILE A 382 10.63 6.67 20.28
CA ILE A 382 9.53 5.77 19.95
C ILE A 382 8.29 6.27 20.67
N ILE A 383 7.20 6.48 19.94
CA ILE A 383 5.90 6.89 20.49
C ILE A 383 4.87 5.82 20.10
N PRO A 384 4.42 4.94 21.02
CA PRO A 384 3.51 3.87 20.68
C PRO A 384 2.07 4.38 20.47
N PRO A 385 1.43 4.15 19.31
CA PRO A 385 0.03 4.48 19.13
C PRO A 385 -0.89 3.31 19.48
N ALA A 386 -2.18 3.61 19.59
CA ALA A 386 -3.25 2.63 19.54
C ALA A 386 -3.46 2.16 18.09
N ILE A 387 -3.73 0.86 17.90
CA ILE A 387 -3.78 0.23 16.57
C ILE A 387 -5.12 0.50 15.87
N ALA A 388 -5.08 1.24 14.76
CA ALA A 388 -6.25 1.48 13.90
C ALA A 388 -6.87 0.16 13.38
N GLY A 389 -8.20 0.04 13.50
CA GLY A 389 -8.98 -1.16 13.17
C GLY A 389 -8.91 -2.30 14.19
N VAL A 390 -8.28 -2.07 15.34
CA VAL A 390 -8.26 -3.01 16.48
C VAL A 390 -8.65 -2.27 17.76
N GLU A 391 -7.98 -1.17 18.07
CA GLU A 391 -8.10 -0.39 19.31
C GLU A 391 -8.75 0.98 19.09
N VAL A 392 -8.74 1.45 17.84
CA VAL A 392 -9.35 2.72 17.40
C VAL A 392 -10.07 2.49 16.07
N ASP A 393 -11.18 3.19 15.87
CA ASP A 393 -11.87 3.26 14.58
C ASP A 393 -11.19 4.27 13.63
N GLY A 394 -11.81 4.54 12.48
CA GLY A 394 -11.32 5.51 11.51
C GLY A 394 -11.61 5.08 10.08
N THR A 395 -11.34 5.94 9.11
CA THR A 395 -11.64 5.62 7.71
C THR A 395 -10.44 5.00 7.01
N ALA A 396 -10.68 3.96 6.21
CA ALA A 396 -9.70 3.40 5.29
C ALA A 396 -10.27 3.21 3.88
N TYR A 397 -9.41 3.29 2.86
CA TYR A 397 -9.80 3.10 1.46
C TYR A 397 -9.24 1.80 0.91
N ARG A 398 -10.14 0.94 0.40
CA ARG A 398 -9.77 -0.30 -0.28
C ARG A 398 -9.04 -0.01 -1.60
N MET A 399 -8.38 -1.01 -2.18
CA MET A 399 -7.61 -0.87 -3.42
C MET A 399 -8.40 -0.29 -4.61
N ASP A 400 -9.73 -0.47 -4.62
CA ASP A 400 -10.67 0.01 -5.64
C ASP A 400 -11.30 1.38 -5.30
N GLY A 401 -10.80 2.07 -4.27
CA GLY A 401 -11.26 3.40 -3.89
C GLY A 401 -12.52 3.43 -3.02
N VAL A 402 -13.05 2.28 -2.61
CA VAL A 402 -14.21 2.22 -1.71
C VAL A 402 -13.78 2.57 -0.28
N PRO A 403 -14.32 3.64 0.35
CA PRO A 403 -14.08 3.95 1.75
C PRO A 403 -14.87 3.00 2.66
N ILE A 404 -14.22 2.50 3.70
CA ILE A 404 -14.81 1.61 4.71
C ILE A 404 -14.33 2.07 6.09
N GLU A 405 -15.26 2.16 7.03
CA GLU A 405 -14.97 2.51 8.42
C GLU A 405 -14.40 1.30 9.18
N LEU A 406 -13.16 1.46 9.66
CA LEU A 406 -12.51 0.54 10.58
C LEU A 406 -13.26 0.52 11.91
N ARG A 407 -13.24 -0.61 12.61
CA ARG A 407 -13.93 -0.77 13.88
C ARG A 407 -12.94 -0.93 15.02
N LYS A 408 -13.21 -0.24 16.13
CA LYS A 408 -12.64 -0.58 17.43
C LYS A 408 -13.23 -1.90 17.94
N VAL A 409 -12.36 -2.85 18.26
CA VAL A 409 -12.72 -4.21 18.72
C VAL A 409 -12.46 -4.39 20.21
N ILE A 410 -11.35 -3.87 20.70
CA ILE A 410 -10.93 -3.86 22.11
C ILE A 410 -10.48 -2.45 22.51
N ASP A 411 -10.30 -2.21 23.80
CA ASP A 411 -9.68 -0.98 24.28
C ASP A 411 -8.15 -1.04 24.11
N ALA A 412 -7.53 0.11 23.84
CA ALA A 412 -6.08 0.24 23.86
C ALA A 412 -5.54 0.02 25.29
N PRO A 413 -4.27 -0.36 25.46
CA PRO A 413 -3.63 -0.31 26.77
C PRO A 413 -3.77 1.07 27.43
N GLU A 414 -3.89 1.10 28.75
CA GLU A 414 -4.10 2.33 29.51
C GLU A 414 -3.01 3.37 29.18
N GLY A 415 -3.44 4.61 28.89
CA GLY A 415 -2.55 5.72 28.54
C GLY A 415 -2.06 5.75 27.09
N VAL A 416 -2.33 4.72 26.27
CA VAL A 416 -1.93 4.70 24.86
C VAL A 416 -2.88 5.54 24.00
N LEU A 417 -2.32 6.47 23.22
CA LEU A 417 -3.07 7.42 22.42
C LEU A 417 -3.22 6.97 20.96
N PRO A 418 -4.32 7.29 20.26
CA PRO A 418 -4.42 7.13 18.80
C PRO A 418 -3.37 7.97 18.05
N ASP A 419 -2.96 7.51 16.87
CA ASP A 419 -2.07 8.26 15.95
C ASP A 419 -2.56 9.71 15.72
N SER A 420 -3.87 9.89 15.55
CA SER A 420 -4.49 11.19 15.29
C SER A 420 -4.36 12.15 16.48
N GLU A 421 -4.44 11.67 17.72
CA GLU A 421 -4.22 12.50 18.91
C GLU A 421 -2.75 12.84 19.12
N ILE A 422 -1.84 11.88 18.87
CA ILE A 422 -0.39 12.12 18.89
C ILE A 422 -0.03 13.23 17.91
N LEU A 423 -0.55 13.17 16.68
CA LEU A 423 -0.29 14.19 15.65
C LEU A 423 -0.91 15.56 16.00
N LYS A 424 -2.12 15.61 16.58
CA LYS A 424 -2.70 16.87 17.07
C LYS A 424 -1.85 17.53 18.15
N MET A 425 -1.41 16.74 19.13
CA MET A 425 -0.54 17.23 20.20
C MET A 425 0.79 17.74 19.62
N LEU A 426 1.36 17.01 18.65
CA LEU A 426 2.58 17.40 17.97
C LEU A 426 2.42 18.72 17.19
N MET A 427 1.34 18.88 16.42
CA MET A 427 1.07 20.14 15.71
C MET A 427 0.91 21.32 16.67
N LYS A 428 0.22 21.11 17.80
CA LYS A 428 0.07 22.15 18.83
C LYS A 428 1.44 22.59 19.38
N LYS A 429 2.34 21.63 19.65
CA LYS A 429 3.69 21.95 20.12
C LYS A 429 4.54 22.64 19.06
N VAL A 430 4.41 22.26 17.80
CA VAL A 430 5.04 22.98 16.69
C VAL A 430 4.58 24.43 16.64
N ASP A 431 3.27 24.69 16.75
CA ASP A 431 2.70 26.04 16.78
C ASP A 431 3.17 26.88 17.99
N GLU A 432 3.46 26.25 19.12
CA GLU A 432 4.02 26.93 20.30
C GLU A 432 5.50 27.34 20.13
N MET A 433 6.22 26.72 19.19
CA MET A 433 7.66 26.89 18.97
C MET A 433 8.03 27.74 17.73
N MET A 434 7.09 27.96 16.81
CA MET A 434 7.26 28.82 15.62
C MET A 434 6.89 30.28 15.92
#